data_AF-A0A968P6Y2-F1
#
_entry.id   AF-A0A968P6Y2-F1
#
_cell.length_a   1.000
_cell.length_b   1.000
_cell.length_c   1.000
_cell.angle_alpha   90.00
_cell.angle_beta   90.00
_cell.angle_gamma   90.00
#
_symmetry.space_group_name_H-M   'P 1'
#
loop_
_entity.id
_entity.type
_entity.pdbx_description
1 polymer ?
#
loop_
_entity_poly.entity_id
_entity_poly.type
_entity_poly.pdbx_seq_one_letter_code
_entity_poly.pdbx_strand_id
1 'polypeptide(L)'
;MRLIHTADWHLGQTFYSHERSLEHQRFLDWLLATLEREQADVLLVAGDVFDTANPSSEAQRQLYGFLSAARRLDPAPQIVLTAGNHDSPRSSRGAVAAAHGDGCHRGRSRPAPRRRRDRSRPADRPVARP
;
A
#
# COMPACT_ATOMS: atom_id res chain seq x y z
N MET A 1 5.35 -11.80 0.80
CA MET A 1 4.50 -11.12 1.76
C MET A 1 5.21 -9.88 2.28
N ARG A 2 4.76 -8.72 1.82
CA ARG A 2 5.16 -7.38 2.24
C ARG A 2 3.91 -6.68 2.77
N LEU A 3 3.97 -6.28 4.04
CA LEU A 3 2.90 -5.56 4.72
C LEU A 3 3.33 -4.12 4.88
N ILE A 4 2.47 -3.19 4.47
CA ILE A 4 2.57 -1.78 4.85
C ILE A 4 1.54 -1.52 5.94
N HIS A 5 1.98 -0.90 7.03
CA HIS A 5 1.15 -0.58 8.18
C HIS A 5 1.18 0.92 8.42
N THR A 6 0.00 1.52 8.59
CA THR A 6 -0.20 2.94 8.87
C THR A 6 -1.43 3.11 9.77
N ALA A 7 -1.61 4.27 10.36
CA ALA A 7 -2.71 4.59 11.28
C ALA A 7 -2.95 6.10 11.29
N ASP A 8 -4.03 6.54 11.93
CA ASP A 8 -4.27 7.95 12.31
C ASP A 8 -4.22 8.93 11.12
N TRP A 9 -5.01 8.66 10.08
CA TRP A 9 -5.06 9.52 8.89
C TRP A 9 -5.85 10.81 9.13
N HIS A 10 -6.87 10.77 9.99
CA HIS A 10 -7.71 11.92 10.32
C HIS A 10 -8.19 12.71 9.08
N LEU A 11 -8.67 11.99 8.06
CA LEU A 11 -9.17 12.63 6.84
C LEU A 11 -10.30 13.60 7.18
N GLY A 12 -10.21 14.80 6.63
CA GLY A 12 -11.15 15.90 6.91
C GLY A 12 -10.81 16.73 8.14
N GLN A 13 -9.66 16.52 8.78
CA GLN A 13 -9.19 17.38 9.87
C GLN A 13 -8.91 18.81 9.39
N THR A 14 -9.38 19.78 10.17
CA THR A 14 -9.03 21.21 10.05
C THR A 14 -8.06 21.58 11.17
N PHE A 15 -6.94 22.23 10.84
CA PHE A 15 -5.94 22.66 11.81
C PHE A 15 -5.83 24.19 11.83
N TYR A 16 -6.14 24.83 12.96
CA TYR A 16 -6.21 26.30 13.09
C TYR A 16 -6.95 26.97 11.92
N SER A 17 -8.14 26.48 11.58
CA SER A 17 -8.99 26.98 10.47
C SER A 17 -8.44 26.74 9.06
N HIS A 18 -7.39 25.93 8.91
CA HIS A 18 -6.87 25.53 7.60
C HIS A 18 -7.24 24.09 7.29
N GLU A 19 -7.87 23.88 6.15
CA GLU A 19 -8.19 22.56 5.60
C GLU A 19 -6.91 21.83 5.20
N ARG A 20 -6.75 20.58 5.66
CA ARG A 20 -5.58 19.73 5.34
C ARG A 20 -5.83 18.78 4.17
N SER A 21 -6.94 18.96 3.46
CA SER A 21 -7.36 18.10 2.34
C SER A 21 -6.25 17.93 1.29
N LEU A 22 -5.54 19.00 0.92
CA LEU A 22 -4.44 18.92 -0.04
C LEU A 22 -3.26 18.07 0.46
N GLU A 23 -2.90 18.20 1.74
CA GLU A 23 -1.84 17.40 2.36
C GLU A 23 -2.24 15.92 2.40
N HIS A 24 -3.48 15.63 2.80
CA HIS A 24 -4.02 14.28 2.80
C HIS A 24 -4.03 13.68 1.39
N GLN A 25 -4.41 14.44 0.37
CA GLN A 25 -4.37 13.95 -1.02
C GLN A 25 -2.94 13.57 -1.42
N ARG A 26 -1.96 14.44 -1.13
CA ARG A 26 -0.55 14.16 -1.42
C ARG A 26 -0.03 12.94 -0.68
N PHE A 27 -0.45 12.76 0.58
CA PHE A 27 -0.14 11.56 1.35
C PHE A 27 -0.72 10.30 0.72
N LEU A 28 -2.00 10.32 0.31
CA LEU A 28 -2.66 9.18 -0.33
C LEU A 28 -2.02 8.84 -1.69
N ASP A 29 -1.67 9.84 -2.48
CA ASP A 29 -0.97 9.66 -3.76
C ASP A 29 0.43 9.04 -3.55
N TRP A 30 1.18 9.54 -2.56
CA TRP A 30 2.48 8.98 -2.18
C TRP A 30 2.34 7.54 -1.66
N LEU A 31 1.32 7.26 -0.87
CA LEU A 31 1.06 5.93 -0.33
C LEU A 31 0.73 4.96 -1.46
N LEU A 32 -0.09 5.37 -2.42
CA LEU A 32 -0.42 4.57 -3.60
C LEU A 32 0.83 4.23 -4.41
N ALA A 33 1.68 5.22 -4.71
CA ALA A 33 2.95 4.99 -5.41
C ALA A 33 3.90 4.08 -4.61
N THR A 34 3.87 4.17 -3.28
CA THR A 34 4.68 3.32 -2.39
C THR A 34 4.18 1.88 -2.39
N LEU A 35 2.86 1.65 -2.36
CA LEU A 35 2.28 0.30 -2.47
C LEU A 35 2.71 -0.38 -3.77
N GLU A 36 2.69 0.36 -4.88
CA GLU A 36 3.12 -0.14 -6.19
C GLU A 36 4.62 -0.41 -6.24
N ARG A 37 5.45 0.57 -5.83
CA ARG A 37 6.91 0.45 -5.86
C ARG A 37 7.42 -0.71 -5.00
N GLU A 38 6.88 -0.83 -3.78
CA GLU A 38 7.28 -1.88 -2.85
C GLU A 38 6.61 -3.22 -3.16
N GLN A 39 5.64 -3.26 -4.09
CA GLN A 39 4.82 -4.42 -4.42
C GLN A 39 4.23 -5.02 -3.14
N ALA A 40 3.52 -4.17 -2.40
CA ALA A 40 2.89 -4.56 -1.14
C ALA A 40 1.80 -5.60 -1.39
N ASP A 41 1.79 -6.66 -0.57
CA ASP A 41 0.74 -7.67 -0.61
C ASP A 41 -0.47 -7.23 0.23
N VAL A 42 -0.22 -6.49 1.33
CA VAL A 42 -1.25 -6.04 2.27
C VAL A 42 -0.98 -4.60 2.74
N LEU A 43 -2.02 -3.77 2.78
CA LEU A 43 -2.05 -2.49 3.49
C LEU A 43 -2.97 -2.62 4.71
N LEU A 44 -2.43 -2.42 5.91
CA LEU A 44 -3.19 -2.37 7.14
C LEU A 44 -3.24 -0.92 7.66
N VAL A 45 -4.46 -0.39 7.82
CA VAL A 45 -4.72 0.92 8.41
C VAL A 45 -5.35 0.71 9.79
N ALA A 46 -4.58 0.99 10.83
CA ALA A 46 -4.92 0.74 12.23
C ALA A 46 -5.64 1.92 12.89
N GLY A 47 -6.89 2.19 12.51
CA GLY A 47 -7.75 3.16 13.18
C GLY A 47 -7.64 4.60 12.67
N ASP A 48 -8.63 5.40 13.08
CA ASP A 48 -8.74 6.85 12.91
C ASP A 48 -8.52 7.30 11.46
N VAL A 49 -9.29 6.67 10.55
CA VAL A 49 -9.29 7.02 9.13
C VAL A 49 -9.91 8.40 8.91
N PHE A 50 -10.99 8.70 9.62
CA PHE A 50 -11.65 10.00 9.61
C PHE A 50 -11.44 10.72 10.94
N ASP A 51 -11.37 12.05 10.88
CA ASP A 51 -11.24 12.89 12.08
C ASP A 51 -12.53 12.92 12.92
N THR A 52 -13.68 12.78 12.25
CA THR A 52 -15.00 12.83 12.89
C THR A 52 -15.91 11.70 12.45
N ALA A 53 -16.84 11.34 13.32
CA ALA A 53 -17.86 10.32 13.08
C ALA A 53 -18.75 10.61 11.85
N ASN A 54 -18.87 11.87 11.45
CA ASN A 54 -19.62 12.30 10.28
C ASN A 54 -18.68 13.04 9.31
N PRO A 55 -17.87 12.30 8.53
CA PRO A 55 -16.85 12.89 7.67
C PRO A 55 -17.46 13.73 6.56
N SER A 56 -16.74 14.78 6.16
CA SER A 56 -17.14 15.63 5.04
C SER A 56 -17.16 14.84 3.73
N SER A 57 -17.95 15.31 2.75
CA SER A 57 -17.96 14.69 1.42
C SER A 57 -16.59 14.67 0.77
N GLU A 58 -15.72 15.64 1.08
CA GLU A 58 -14.34 15.67 0.59
C GLU A 58 -13.50 14.54 1.18
N ALA A 59 -13.51 14.35 2.50
CA ALA A 59 -12.78 13.26 3.14
C ALA A 59 -13.22 11.88 2.61
N GLN A 60 -14.52 11.69 2.41
CA GLN A 60 -15.07 10.47 1.80
C GLN A 60 -14.56 10.29 0.37
N ARG A 61 -14.58 11.35 -0.46
CA ARG A 61 -14.06 11.30 -1.84
C ARG A 61 -12.60 10.87 -1.88
N GLN A 62 -11.76 11.41 -0.99
CA GLN A 62 -10.34 11.06 -0.91
C GLN A 62 -10.13 9.58 -0.59
N LEU A 63 -10.81 9.05 0.42
CA LEU A 63 -10.71 7.64 0.78
C LEU A 63 -11.19 6.72 -0.36
N TYR A 64 -12.38 6.97 -0.91
CA TYR A 64 -12.92 6.11 -1.98
C TYR A 64 -12.12 6.21 -3.27
N GLY A 65 -11.58 7.39 -3.59
CA GLY A 65 -10.65 7.60 -4.69
C GLY A 65 -9.39 6.76 -4.53
N PHE A 66 -8.78 6.82 -3.34
CA PHE A 66 -7.61 6.02 -2.99
C PHE A 66 -7.88 4.51 -3.10
N LEU A 67 -8.98 4.02 -2.49
CA LEU A 67 -9.33 2.59 -2.54
C LEU A 67 -9.57 2.10 -3.97
N SER A 68 -10.23 2.93 -4.79
CA SER A 68 -10.47 2.62 -6.20
C SER A 68 -9.17 2.59 -7.00
N ALA A 69 -8.23 3.49 -6.70
CA ALA A 69 -6.92 3.52 -7.35
C ALA A 69 -6.04 2.35 -6.93
N ALA A 70 -6.00 2.02 -5.63
CA ALA A 70 -5.22 0.91 -5.10
C ALA A 70 -5.68 -0.45 -5.65
N ARG A 71 -7.00 -0.64 -5.87
CA ARG A 71 -7.55 -1.84 -6.54
C ARG A 71 -7.09 -2.01 -7.99
N ARG A 72 -6.65 -0.93 -8.66
CA ARG A 72 -6.17 -0.98 -10.05
C ARG A 72 -4.68 -1.26 -10.16
N LEU A 73 -3.94 -1.31 -9.05
CA LEU A 73 -2.53 -1.70 -9.04
C LEU A 73 -2.38 -3.17 -9.45
N ASP A 74 -1.23 -3.51 -10.03
CA ASP A 74 -0.85 -4.88 -10.37
C ASP A 74 0.48 -5.26 -9.68
N PRO A 75 0.46 -6.19 -8.70
CA PRO A 75 -0.71 -6.84 -8.11
C PRO A 75 -1.50 -5.89 -7.20
N ALA A 76 -2.82 -6.11 -7.11
CA ALA A 76 -3.68 -5.32 -6.22
C ALA A 76 -3.43 -5.73 -4.75
N PRO A 77 -3.05 -4.79 -3.87
CA PRO A 77 -2.83 -5.09 -2.45
C PRO A 77 -4.18 -5.37 -1.75
N GLN A 78 -4.16 -6.29 -0.78
CA GLN A 78 -5.29 -6.45 0.14
C GLN A 78 -5.30 -5.28 1.13
N ILE A 79 -6.37 -4.50 1.14
CA ILE A 79 -6.52 -3.37 2.06
C ILE A 79 -7.41 -3.77 3.22
N VAL A 80 -6.90 -3.57 4.42
CA VAL A 80 -7.60 -3.79 5.68
C VAL A 80 -7.65 -2.46 6.42
N LEU A 81 -8.85 -1.87 6.48
CA LEU A 81 -9.13 -0.69 7.29
C LEU A 81 -9.76 -1.17 8.61
N THR A 82 -9.31 -0.61 9.71
CA THR A 82 -9.93 -0.80 11.02
C THR A 82 -10.48 0.54 11.51
N ALA A 83 -11.68 0.53 12.09
CA ALA A 83 -12.30 1.72 12.65
C ALA A 83 -11.57 2.12 13.95
N GLY A 84 -11.27 3.41 14.09
CA GLY A 84 -10.71 3.96 15.32
C GLY A 84 -11.78 4.56 16.24
N ASN A 85 -11.35 5.27 17.27
CA ASN A 85 -12.25 5.88 18.26
C ASN A 85 -13.02 7.08 17.71
N HIS A 86 -12.50 7.73 16.66
CA HIS A 86 -13.14 8.85 15.98
C HIS A 86 -14.25 8.40 15.01
N ASP A 87 -14.21 7.15 14.56
CA ASP A 87 -15.22 6.53 13.71
C ASP A 87 -16.45 6.07 14.53
N SER A 88 -17.17 7.02 15.14
CA SER A 88 -18.40 6.83 15.94
C SER A 88 -18.29 5.94 17.20
N PRO A 89 -18.60 6.45 18.42
CA PRO A 89 -18.56 5.67 19.67
C PRO A 89 -19.65 4.58 19.80
N ARG A 90 -20.53 4.42 18.80
CA ARG A 90 -21.60 3.40 18.81
C ARG A 90 -21.22 2.08 18.12
N SER A 91 -20.01 1.96 17.58
CA SER A 91 -19.58 0.72 16.93
C SER A 91 -18.14 0.34 17.29
N SER A 92 -17.91 0.02 18.56
CA SER A 92 -16.76 -0.78 19.01
C SER A 92 -16.80 -2.24 18.51
N ARG A 93 -17.60 -2.55 17.48
CA ARG A 93 -17.44 -3.75 16.66
C ARG A 93 -16.65 -3.34 15.43
N GLY A 94 -15.35 -3.62 15.46
CA GLY A 94 -14.41 -3.32 14.38
C GLY A 94 -14.99 -3.64 13.02
N ALA A 95 -15.26 -2.59 12.24
CA ALA A 95 -15.57 -2.73 10.84
C ALA A 95 -14.28 -3.09 10.10
N VAL A 96 -14.05 -4.38 9.91
CA VAL A 96 -13.03 -4.86 8.97
C VAL A 96 -13.62 -4.69 7.58
N ALA A 97 -13.38 -3.54 6.95
CA ALA A 97 -13.66 -3.38 5.52
C ALA A 97 -12.55 -4.11 4.75
N ALA A 98 -12.65 -5.43 4.68
CA ALA A 98 -11.83 -6.21 3.76
C ALA A 98 -12.37 -6.00 2.35
N ALA A 99 -11.70 -5.15 1.58
CA ALA A 99 -11.93 -5.03 0.15
C ALA A 99 -11.45 -6.31 -0.55
N HIS A 100 -12.20 -7.42 -0.41
CA HIS A 100 -11.95 -8.65 -1.16
C HIS A 100 -12.31 -8.39 -2.63
N GLY A 101 -11.31 -8.40 -3.51
CA GLY A 101 -11.51 -8.77 -4.89
C GLY A 101 -11.28 -10.28 -4.97
N ASP A 102 -12.30 -11.03 -5.39
CA ASP A 102 -12.17 -12.45 -5.74
C ASP A 102 -11.17 -12.61 -6.87
N GLY A 103 -9.89 -12.70 -6.51
CA GLY A 103 -8.75 -12.93 -7.38
C GLY A 103 -8.08 -14.23 -6.95
N CYS A 104 -8.65 -15.34 -7.39
CA CYS A 104 -8.13 -16.71 -7.32
C CYS A 104 -6.60 -16.75 -7.17
N HIS A 105 -6.09 -16.99 -5.95
CA HIS A 105 -4.68 -17.21 -5.68
C HIS A 105 -4.23 -18.52 -6.33
N ARG A 106 -3.91 -18.50 -7.63
CA ARG A 106 -3.04 -19.52 -8.23
C ARG A 106 -1.61 -19.17 -7.87
N GLY A 107 -1.03 -19.98 -6.97
CA GLY A 107 0.34 -19.86 -6.52
C GLY A 107 1.31 -19.61 -7.69
N ARG A 108 2.01 -18.49 -7.63
CA ARG A 108 3.17 -18.24 -8.50
C ARG A 108 4.42 -18.38 -7.65
N SER A 109 5.09 -19.49 -7.87
CA SER A 109 6.46 -19.75 -7.47
C SER A 109 7.35 -18.59 -7.93
N ARG A 110 7.99 -17.91 -6.97
CA ARG A 110 9.00 -16.88 -7.24
C ARG A 110 10.12 -17.47 -8.12
N PRO A 111 10.50 -16.85 -9.26
CA PRO A 111 11.72 -17.23 -9.94
C PRO A 111 12.92 -16.69 -9.13
N ALA A 112 13.87 -17.57 -8.84
CA ALA A 112 15.10 -17.26 -8.11
C ALA A 112 15.95 -16.19 -8.85
N PRO A 113 16.69 -15.33 -8.13
CA PRO A 113 17.53 -14.31 -8.75
C PRO A 113 18.63 -14.96 -9.60
N ARG A 114 18.70 -14.60 -10.88
CA ARG A 114 19.73 -15.07 -11.81
C ARG A 114 21.11 -14.60 -11.31
N ARG A 115 21.94 -15.54 -10.88
CA ARG A 115 23.36 -15.30 -10.57
C ARG A 115 24.03 -14.68 -11.80
N ARG A 116 24.56 -13.46 -11.65
CA ARG A 116 25.51 -12.85 -12.59
C ARG A 116 26.70 -13.82 -12.72
N ARG A 117 26.96 -14.32 -13.93
CA ARG A 117 28.19 -15.05 -14.23
C ARG A 117 29.34 -14.05 -14.24
N ASP A 118 30.16 -14.14 -13.22
CA ASP A 118 31.49 -13.55 -13.16
C ASP A 118 32.35 -14.16 -14.28
N ARG A 119 32.77 -13.33 -15.24
CA ARG A 119 33.68 -13.72 -16.33
C ARG A 119 35.08 -13.25 -15.95
N SER A 120 35.74 -14.04 -15.11
CA SER A 120 37.13 -13.82 -14.74
C SER A 120 37.89 -15.15 -14.82
N ARG A 121 38.52 -15.44 -15.98
CA ARG A 121 39.80 -16.20 -16.06
C ARG A 121 40.38 -16.24 -17.48
N PRO A 122 41.72 -16.26 -17.63
CA PRO A 122 42.43 -16.01 -18.88
C PRO A 122 42.72 -17.30 -19.68
N ALA A 123 42.98 -17.13 -20.98
CA ALA A 123 43.34 -18.22 -21.89
C ALA A 123 44.83 -18.56 -21.79
N ASP A 124 45.14 -19.79 -21.39
CA ASP A 124 46.46 -20.40 -21.54
C ASP A 124 46.68 -20.80 -23.01
N ARG A 125 47.86 -20.44 -23.55
CA ARG A 125 48.32 -20.76 -24.91
C ARG A 125 49.35 -21.89 -24.82
N PRO A 126 49.25 -22.98 -25.60
CA PRO A 126 50.30 -23.99 -25.60
C PRO A 126 51.47 -23.59 -26.52
N VAL A 127 52.67 -23.88 -26.03
CA VAL A 127 53.98 -23.72 -26.68
C VAL A 127 54.15 -24.78 -27.76
N ALA A 128 54.45 -24.37 -29.00
CA ALA A 128 54.95 -25.24 -30.05
C ALA A 128 56.47 -25.42 -29.88
N ARG A 129 56.96 -26.65 -30.01
CA ARG A 129 58.38 -27.01 -30.09
C ARG A 129 58.64 -27.71 -31.43
N PRO A 130 59.90 -27.62 -31.93
CA PRO A 130 60.25 -27.67 -33.36
C PRO A 130 60.21 -29.05 -33.99
#